data_AF-A0A645INA9-F1
#
_entry.id   AF-A0A645INA9-F1
#
_cell.length_a   1.000
_cell.length_b   1.000
_cell.length_c   1.000
_cell.angle_alpha   90.00
_cell.angle_beta   90.00
_cell.angle_gamma   90.00
#
_symmetry.space_group_name_H-M   'P 1'
#
loop_
_entity.id
_entity.type
_entity.pdbx_description
1 polymer ?
#
loop_
_entity_poly.entity_id
_entity_poly.type
_entity_poly.pdbx_seq_one_letter_code
_entity_poly.pdbx_strand_id
1 'polypeptide(L)'
;MRRQADARGNIRLSSPAAAAQYAVSLLSLNTYETVLAVCLNAKKVVQSCETIQSGTLTEAQIYPRRIAEIALLRRAHGILLLHNHPSGDPSPSKEDAETTDSVRAALESIGVRLFDHLVVGGQHAYSFSSGAVIGVSGNEPEVFSLDDFQSYQAEQPRAIRRVMEPY
;
A
#
# COMPACT_ATOMS: atom_id res chain seq x y z
N MET A 1 -16.91 11.00 -13.13
CA MET A 1 -16.57 10.92 -11.69
C MET A 1 -16.86 9.50 -11.18
N ARG A 2 -15.86 8.63 -11.02
CA ARG A 2 -16.07 7.28 -10.47
C ARG A 2 -16.39 7.41 -8.98
N ARG A 3 -17.58 6.99 -8.53
CA ARG A 3 -17.93 6.96 -7.10
C ARG A 3 -16.98 5.99 -6.37
N GLN A 4 -16.15 6.52 -5.47
CA GLN A 4 -15.35 5.74 -4.52
C GLN A 4 -16.18 5.12 -3.40
N ALA A 5 -17.49 5.40 -3.35
CA ALA A 5 -18.43 4.80 -2.40
C ALA A 5 -19.44 3.90 -3.13
N ASP A 6 -19.75 2.73 -2.56
CA ASP A 6 -20.86 1.90 -3.01
C ASP A 6 -22.23 2.55 -2.69
N ALA A 7 -23.33 1.87 -3.04
CA ALA A 7 -24.69 2.36 -2.80
C ALA A 7 -25.03 2.59 -1.31
N ARG A 8 -24.18 2.11 -0.39
CA ARG A 8 -24.33 2.22 1.06
C ARG A 8 -23.28 3.14 1.70
N GLY A 9 -22.41 3.77 0.91
CA GLY A 9 -21.36 4.66 1.40
C GLY A 9 -20.00 4.00 1.66
N ASN A 10 -19.85 2.69 1.38
CA ASN A 10 -18.61 1.98 1.69
C ASN A 10 -17.53 2.22 0.64
N ILE A 11 -16.27 2.30 1.08
CA ILE A 11 -15.12 2.56 0.21
C ILE A 11 -14.94 1.42 -0.81
N ARG A 12 -14.90 1.77 -2.09
CA ARG A 12 -14.73 0.86 -3.23
C ARG A 12 -13.45 1.17 -4.00
N LEU A 13 -12.55 0.19 -4.04
CA LEU A 13 -11.21 0.31 -4.61
C LEU A 13 -11.17 -0.35 -5.99
N SER A 14 -11.72 0.35 -6.99
CA SER A 14 -11.94 -0.22 -8.34
C SER A 14 -10.79 -0.02 -9.34
N SER A 15 -9.76 0.73 -8.97
CA SER A 15 -8.56 0.97 -9.78
C SER A 15 -7.30 1.05 -8.90
N PRO A 16 -6.09 0.83 -9.47
CA PRO A 16 -4.83 1.04 -8.75
C PRO A 16 -4.74 2.43 -8.13
N ALA A 17 -5.16 3.48 -8.84
CA ALA A 17 -5.17 4.84 -8.29
C ALA A 17 -6.09 5.00 -7.07
N ALA A 18 -7.28 4.38 -7.05
CA ALA A 18 -8.16 4.43 -5.88
C ALA A 18 -7.54 3.66 -4.70
N ALA A 19 -6.89 2.53 -4.97
CA ALA A 19 -6.19 1.77 -3.95
C ALA A 19 -4.97 2.52 -3.39
N ALA A 20 -4.18 3.17 -4.25
CA ALA A 20 -3.05 4.02 -3.88
C ALA A 20 -3.50 5.21 -3.01
N GLN A 21 -4.56 5.92 -3.41
CA GLN A 21 -5.11 7.03 -2.62
C GLN A 21 -5.57 6.55 -1.24
N TYR A 22 -6.24 5.40 -1.18
CA TYR A 22 -6.64 4.80 0.09
C TYR A 22 -5.42 4.44 0.94
N ALA A 23 -4.40 3.80 0.36
CA ALA A 23 -3.17 3.43 1.06
C ALA A 23 -2.42 4.65 1.62
N VAL A 24 -2.22 5.69 0.81
CA VAL A 24 -1.59 6.95 1.22
C VAL A 24 -2.37 7.60 2.36
N SER A 25 -3.70 7.58 2.33
CA SER A 25 -4.53 8.15 3.40
C SER A 25 -4.35 7.44 4.75
N LEU A 26 -3.96 6.16 4.74
CA LEU A 26 -3.76 5.35 5.95
C LEU A 26 -2.32 5.41 6.48
N LEU A 27 -1.33 5.55 5.59
CA LEU A 27 0.06 5.22 5.90
C LEU A 27 1.07 6.35 5.70
N SER A 28 0.71 7.42 4.97
CA SER A 28 1.67 8.47 4.57
C SER A 28 2.29 9.26 5.72
N LEU A 29 1.63 9.29 6.89
CA LEU A 29 2.11 10.00 8.08
C LEU A 29 2.82 9.08 9.09
N ASN A 30 2.92 7.78 8.80
CA ASN A 30 3.53 6.84 9.71
C ASN A 30 5.06 7.02 9.71
N THR A 31 5.63 7.17 10.91
CA THR A 31 7.07 7.37 11.12
C THR A 31 7.84 6.07 11.30
N TYR A 32 7.13 4.94 11.37
CA TYR A 32 7.66 3.59 11.42
C TYR A 32 6.98 2.72 10.35
N GLU A 33 7.63 1.63 9.95
CA GLU A 33 7.04 0.70 8.98
C GLU A 33 5.81 0.03 9.57
N THR A 34 4.71 0.10 8.83
CA THR A 34 3.42 -0.49 9.18
C THR A 34 2.93 -1.30 7.99
N VAL A 35 2.58 -2.56 8.23
CA VAL A 35 2.05 -3.46 7.22
C VAL A 35 0.58 -3.73 7.52
N LEU A 36 -0.29 -3.50 6.55
CA LEU A 36 -1.73 -3.67 6.66
C LEU A 36 -2.24 -4.69 5.65
N ALA A 37 -3.24 -5.49 6.05
CA ALA A 37 -4.05 -6.29 5.14
C ALA A 37 -5.46 -5.71 5.07
N VAL A 38 -5.85 -5.23 3.88
CA VAL A 38 -7.19 -4.73 3.61
C VAL A 38 -8.02 -5.84 3.00
N CYS A 39 -9.06 -6.27 3.70
CA CYS A 39 -9.98 -7.30 3.25
C CYS A 39 -11.05 -6.70 2.33
N LEU A 40 -11.15 -7.21 1.12
CA LEU A 40 -12.13 -6.78 0.12
C LEU A 40 -13.13 -7.89 -0.20
N ASN A 41 -14.37 -7.50 -0.46
CA ASN A 41 -15.36 -8.41 -1.03
C ASN A 41 -15.21 -8.51 -2.56
N ALA A 42 -16.03 -9.35 -3.19
CA ALA A 42 -16.01 -9.57 -4.65
C ALA A 42 -16.28 -8.31 -5.50
N LYS A 43 -16.88 -7.27 -4.91
CA LYS A 43 -17.12 -5.97 -5.58
C LYS A 43 -15.99 -4.96 -5.36
N LYS A 44 -14.89 -5.40 -4.74
CA LYS A 44 -13.74 -4.58 -4.30
C LYS A 44 -14.13 -3.50 -3.29
N VAL A 45 -15.11 -3.78 -2.44
CA VAL A 45 -15.50 -2.91 -1.33
C VAL A 45 -14.75 -3.35 -0.08
N VAL A 46 -14.20 -2.38 0.65
CA VAL A 46 -13.46 -2.60 1.90
C VAL A 46 -14.40 -3.17 2.96
N GLN A 47 -14.01 -4.31 3.54
CA GLN A 47 -14.71 -4.96 4.65
C GLN A 47 -14.01 -4.68 5.98
N SER A 48 -12.67 -4.75 5.98
CA SER A 48 -11.85 -4.46 7.16
C SER A 48 -10.42 -4.10 6.75
N CYS A 49 -9.68 -3.47 7.65
CA CYS A 49 -8.27 -3.15 7.52
C CYS A 49 -7.57 -3.59 8.80
N GLU A 50 -6.68 -4.58 8.70
CA GLU A 50 -6.02 -5.18 9.85
C GLU A 50 -4.52 -4.88 9.83
N THR A 51 -3.96 -4.48 10.97
CA THR A 51 -2.51 -4.35 11.12
C THR A 51 -1.87 -5.73 11.24
N ILE A 52 -0.97 -6.05 10.32
CA ILE A 52 -0.15 -7.26 10.34
C ILE A 52 1.07 -7.03 11.22
N GLN A 53 1.70 -5.88 11.05
CA GLN A 53 2.95 -5.52 11.70
C GLN A 53 3.07 -4.00 11.82
N SER A 54 3.75 -3.55 12.87
CA SER A 54 4.01 -2.15 13.16
C SER A 54 5.23 -2.05 14.08
N GLY A 55 6.26 -1.30 13.72
CA GLY A 55 7.37 -1.01 14.63
C GLY A 55 8.71 -0.70 13.95
N THR A 56 9.73 -0.52 14.78
CA THR A 56 11.12 -0.17 14.38
C THR A 56 12.05 -1.38 14.29
N LEU A 57 11.56 -2.58 14.56
CA LEU A 57 12.37 -3.80 14.64
C LEU A 57 12.60 -4.38 13.25
N THR A 58 13.86 -4.24 12.86
CA THR A 58 14.59 -4.63 11.64
C THR A 58 14.39 -6.08 11.13
N GLU A 59 13.54 -6.90 11.76
CA GLU A 59 13.42 -8.33 11.47
C GLU A 59 12.02 -8.93 11.73
N ALA A 60 10.98 -8.12 11.94
CA ALA A 60 9.65 -8.72 11.99
C ALA A 60 9.27 -9.17 10.56
N GLN A 61 9.43 -10.48 10.33
CA GLN A 61 9.16 -11.13 9.06
C GLN A 61 7.65 -11.16 8.84
N ILE A 62 7.19 -10.67 7.68
CA ILE A 62 5.78 -10.80 7.30
C ILE A 62 5.50 -12.28 7.02
N TYR A 63 4.70 -12.91 7.87
CA TYR A 63 4.34 -14.32 7.71
C TYR A 63 3.06 -14.47 6.88
N PRO A 64 3.11 -15.11 5.68
CA PRO A 64 1.93 -15.33 4.84
C PRO A 64 0.76 -16.01 5.56
N ARG A 65 1.06 -16.93 6.50
CA ARG A 65 0.04 -17.59 7.34
C ARG A 65 -0.85 -16.61 8.09
N ARG A 66 -0.32 -15.46 8.53
CA ARG A 66 -1.08 -14.46 9.28
C ARG A 66 -2.06 -13.73 8.38
N ILE A 67 -1.64 -13.43 7.15
CA ILE A 67 -2.48 -12.79 6.14
C ILE A 67 -3.58 -13.77 5.68
N ALA A 68 -3.25 -15.04 5.49
CA ALA A 68 -4.22 -16.09 5.18
C ALA A 68 -5.27 -16.28 6.30
N GLU A 69 -4.84 -16.31 7.57
CA GLU A 69 -5.74 -16.35 8.72
C GLU A 69 -6.71 -15.17 8.73
N ILE A 70 -6.20 -13.95 8.52
CA ILE A 70 -7.02 -12.73 8.44
C ILE A 70 -8.03 -12.83 7.28
N ALA A 71 -7.59 -13.25 6.10
CA ALA A 71 -8.47 -13.40 4.95
C ALA A 71 -9.65 -14.34 5.24
N LEU A 72 -9.38 -15.49 5.89
CA LEU A 72 -10.40 -16.46 6.26
C LEU A 72 -11.34 -15.93 7.34
N LEU A 73 -10.80 -15.37 8.43
CA LEU A 73 -11.59 -14.83 9.54
C LEU A 73 -12.50 -13.68 9.09
N ARG A 74 -12.02 -12.84 8.17
CA ARG A 74 -12.77 -11.70 7.61
C ARG A 74 -13.63 -12.07 6.40
N ARG A 75 -13.61 -13.34 5.98
CA ARG A 75 -14.33 -13.84 4.79
C ARG A 75 -14.02 -12.99 3.54
N ALA A 76 -12.75 -12.63 3.39
CA ALA A 76 -12.28 -11.79 2.30
C ALA A 76 -12.38 -12.56 0.98
N HIS A 77 -12.84 -11.89 -0.07
CA HIS A 77 -12.70 -12.40 -1.43
C HIS A 77 -11.29 -12.12 -1.97
N GLY A 78 -10.70 -11.00 -1.55
CA GLY A 78 -9.31 -10.69 -1.85
C GLY A 78 -8.72 -9.69 -0.86
N ILE A 79 -7.41 -9.54 -0.92
CA ILE A 79 -6.61 -8.72 -0.04
C ILE A 79 -5.89 -7.64 -0.85
N LEU A 80 -5.78 -6.43 -0.31
CA LEU A 80 -4.66 -5.53 -0.64
C LEU A 80 -3.66 -5.61 0.50
N LEU A 81 -2.39 -5.84 0.17
CA LEU A 81 -1.29 -5.71 1.11
C LEU A 81 -0.75 -4.29 0.99
N LEU A 82 -0.57 -3.59 2.11
CA LEU A 82 -0.07 -2.21 2.12
C LEU A 82 1.09 -2.11 3.11
N HIS A 83 2.13 -1.36 2.77
CA HIS A 83 3.07 -0.87 3.76
C HIS A 83 3.63 0.50 3.38
N ASN A 84 4.22 1.20 4.34
CA ASN A 84 4.97 2.42 4.10
C ASN A 84 6.47 2.23 4.25
N HIS A 85 7.22 3.01 3.49
CA HIS A 85 8.63 3.28 3.73
C HIS A 85 8.75 4.66 4.40
N PRO A 86 9.21 4.74 5.68
CA PRO A 86 9.39 6.02 6.37
C PRO A 86 10.39 6.98 5.71
N SER A 87 11.23 6.47 4.79
CA SER A 87 12.12 7.27 3.94
C SER A 87 11.35 8.24 3.03
N GLY A 88 10.11 7.91 2.69
CA GLY A 88 9.28 8.62 1.71
C GLY A 88 9.49 8.16 0.26
N ASP A 89 10.37 7.19 0.01
CA ASP A 89 10.55 6.57 -1.31
C ASP A 89 9.62 5.34 -1.43
N PRO A 90 8.69 5.30 -2.41
CA PRO A 90 7.82 4.16 -2.64
C PRO A 90 8.49 2.99 -3.40
N SER A 91 9.76 3.10 -3.80
CA SER A 91 10.44 2.06 -4.58
C SER A 91 10.51 0.74 -3.78
N PRO A 92 10.03 -0.39 -4.33
CA PRO A 92 10.00 -1.65 -3.59
C PRO A 92 11.41 -2.22 -3.40
N SER A 93 11.64 -2.83 -2.23
CA SER A 93 12.82 -3.65 -1.97
C SER A 93 12.71 -5.04 -2.60
N LYS A 94 13.80 -5.82 -2.54
CA LYS A 94 13.77 -7.23 -2.96
C LYS A 94 12.91 -8.06 -2.01
N GLU A 95 12.98 -7.76 -0.71
CA GLU A 95 12.20 -8.37 0.36
C GLU A 95 10.70 -8.12 0.18
N ASP A 96 10.32 -6.93 -0.32
CA ASP A 96 8.94 -6.62 -0.68
C ASP A 96 8.45 -7.52 -1.81
N ALA A 97 9.26 -7.75 -2.84
CA ALA A 97 8.92 -8.64 -3.95
C ALA A 97 8.78 -10.11 -3.49
N GLU A 98 9.75 -10.61 -2.72
CA GLU A 98 9.72 -11.96 -2.16
C GLU A 98 8.50 -12.18 -1.25
N THR A 99 8.18 -11.18 -0.42
CA THR A 99 6.97 -11.19 0.42
C THR A 99 5.71 -11.22 -0.44
N THR A 100 5.64 -10.40 -1.48
CA THR A 100 4.49 -10.35 -2.40
C THR A 100 4.22 -11.72 -3.00
N ASP A 101 5.26 -12.38 -3.50
CA ASP A 101 5.15 -13.68 -4.15
C ASP A 101 4.72 -14.78 -3.18
N SER A 102 5.30 -14.79 -1.98
CA SER A 102 4.97 -15.74 -0.92
C SER A 102 3.52 -15.56 -0.42
N VAL A 103 3.07 -14.31 -0.23
CA VAL A 103 1.69 -14.01 0.16
C VAL A 103 0.71 -14.36 -0.94
N ARG A 104 1.04 -14.06 -2.21
CA ARG A 104 0.21 -14.43 -3.36
C ARG A 104 -0.02 -15.94 -3.39
N ALA A 105 1.05 -16.74 -3.31
CA ALA A 105 0.96 -18.20 -3.33
C ALA A 105 0.12 -18.75 -2.16
N ALA A 106 0.31 -18.21 -0.95
CA ALA A 106 -0.46 -18.64 0.22
C ALA A 106 -1.96 -18.34 0.08
N LEU A 107 -2.33 -17.13 -0.39
CA LEU A 107 -3.73 -16.76 -0.59
C LEU A 107 -4.39 -17.54 -1.72
N GLU A 108 -3.68 -17.76 -2.82
CA GLU A 108 -4.19 -18.55 -3.96
C GLU A 108 -4.53 -19.99 -3.54
N SER A 109 -3.74 -20.60 -2.65
CA SER A 109 -3.99 -21.95 -2.13
C SER A 109 -5.33 -22.11 -1.41
N ILE A 110 -5.91 -21.01 -0.91
CA ILE A 110 -7.21 -20.98 -0.22
C ILE A 110 -8.29 -20.23 -1.01
N GLY A 111 -8.04 -19.95 -2.30
CA GLY A 111 -9.01 -19.29 -3.18
C GLY A 111 -9.23 -17.79 -2.89
N VAL A 112 -8.29 -17.13 -2.22
CA VAL A 112 -8.32 -15.68 -1.96
C VAL A 112 -7.35 -14.99 -2.92
N ARG A 113 -7.76 -13.87 -3.52
CA ARG A 113 -6.89 -13.11 -4.44
C ARG A 113 -6.07 -12.06 -3.71
N LEU A 114 -4.76 -11.99 -3.94
CA LEU A 114 -3.99 -10.77 -3.69
C LEU A 114 -4.24 -9.79 -4.84
N PHE A 115 -5.02 -8.74 -4.61
CA PHE A 115 -5.37 -7.78 -5.66
C PHE A 115 -4.22 -6.85 -6.00
N ASP A 116 -3.46 -6.43 -4.99
CA ASP A 116 -2.30 -5.58 -5.14
C ASP A 116 -1.44 -5.64 -3.88
N HIS A 117 -0.19 -5.24 -4.03
CA HIS A 117 0.68 -4.83 -2.94
C HIS A 117 1.11 -3.38 -3.21
N LEU A 118 0.86 -2.49 -2.24
CA LEU A 118 1.16 -1.06 -2.37
C LEU A 118 2.23 -0.64 -1.36
N VAL A 119 3.31 -0.08 -1.87
CA VAL A 119 4.41 0.49 -1.07
C VAL A 119 4.25 2.01 -1.06
N VAL A 120 3.97 2.59 0.10
CA VAL A 120 3.67 4.02 0.28
C VAL A 120 4.93 4.79 0.65
N GLY A 121 5.24 5.82 -0.14
CA GLY A 121 6.29 6.80 0.11
C GLY A 121 5.75 8.22 -0.02
N GLY A 122 5.49 8.89 1.11
CA GLY A 122 4.91 10.23 1.12
C GLY A 122 3.53 10.27 0.44
N GLN A 123 3.41 11.05 -0.64
CA GLN A 123 2.18 11.16 -1.45
C GLN A 123 2.17 10.26 -2.69
N HIS A 124 3.05 9.26 -2.72
CA HIS A 124 3.18 8.30 -3.81
C HIS A 124 3.02 6.88 -3.29
N ALA A 125 2.59 5.97 -4.16
CA ALA A 125 2.61 4.55 -3.87
C ALA A 125 3.04 3.73 -5.09
N TYR A 126 3.96 2.79 -4.92
CA TYR A 126 4.28 1.80 -5.94
C TYR A 126 3.25 0.67 -5.89
N SER A 127 2.71 0.29 -7.05
CA SER A 127 1.78 -0.83 -7.22
C SER A 127 2.48 -2.00 -7.87
N PHE A 128 2.54 -3.14 -7.17
CA PHE A 128 3.02 -4.40 -7.74
C PHE A 128 2.10 -4.92 -8.85
N SER A 129 0.81 -4.59 -8.83
CA SER A 129 -0.14 -5.04 -9.86
C SER A 129 0.04 -4.31 -11.20
N SER A 130 0.41 -3.03 -11.18
CA SER A 130 0.64 -2.24 -12.41
C SER A 130 2.11 -2.05 -12.75
N GLY A 131 3.04 -2.29 -11.82
CA GLY A 131 4.47 -2.02 -12.00
C GLY A 131 4.80 -0.53 -12.12
N ALA A 132 4.02 0.33 -11.45
CA ALA A 132 4.12 1.78 -11.61
C ALA A 132 4.02 2.50 -10.26
N VAL A 133 4.63 3.68 -10.17
CA VAL A 133 4.47 4.62 -9.06
C VAL A 133 3.28 5.52 -9.34
N ILE A 134 2.38 5.66 -8.38
CA ILE A 134 1.15 6.44 -8.49
C ILE A 134 1.20 7.61 -7.50
N GLY A 135 1.18 8.84 -8.00
CA GLY A 135 1.07 10.07 -7.21
C GLY A 135 -0.39 10.43 -6.94
N VAL A 136 -0.71 10.90 -5.73
CA VAL A 136 -2.10 11.19 -5.30
C VAL A 136 -2.32 12.62 -4.78
N SER A 137 -1.35 13.52 -4.96
CA SER A 137 -1.40 14.91 -4.49
C SER A 137 -2.29 15.86 -5.32
N GLY A 138 -2.76 15.42 -6.49
CA GLY A 138 -3.57 16.23 -7.43
C GLY A 138 -5.02 15.76 -7.59
N ASN A 139 -5.77 16.48 -8.45
CA ASN A 139 -7.13 16.06 -8.85
C ASN A 139 -7.13 14.78 -9.70
N GLU A 140 -6.04 14.53 -10.43
CA GLU A 140 -5.84 13.32 -11.22
C GLU A 140 -4.58 12.60 -10.73
N PRO A 141 -4.60 11.25 -10.71
CA PRO A 141 -3.44 10.47 -10.30
C PRO A 141 -2.35 10.55 -11.38
N GLU A 142 -1.14 10.86 -10.95
CA GLU A 142 0.05 10.81 -11.81
C GLU A 142 0.59 9.38 -11.79
N VAL A 143 1.06 8.88 -12.94
CA VAL A 143 1.57 7.52 -13.08
C VAL A 143 2.95 7.58 -13.71
N PHE A 144 3.93 7.00 -13.03
CA PHE A 144 5.33 7.00 -13.42
C PHE A 144 5.85 5.56 -13.53
N SER A 145 6.79 5.32 -14.45
CA SER A 145 7.70 4.19 -14.27
C SER A 145 8.64 4.44 -13.09
N LEU A 146 9.34 3.42 -12.59
CA LEU A 146 10.34 3.61 -11.53
C LEU A 146 11.46 4.57 -11.96
N ASP A 147 11.95 4.44 -13.19
CA ASP A 147 13.03 5.29 -13.74
C ASP A 147 12.57 6.75 -13.91
N ASP A 148 11.35 6.96 -14.39
CA ASP A 148 10.77 8.32 -14.51
C ASP A 148 10.58 8.94 -13.13
N PHE A 149 10.16 8.15 -12.14
CA PHE A 149 9.94 8.63 -10.78
C PHE A 149 11.25 9.03 -10.08
N GLN A 150 12.33 8.26 -10.27
CA GLN A 150 13.65 8.62 -9.76
C GLN A 150 14.15 9.94 -10.35
N SER A 151 13.95 10.12 -11.67
CA SER A 151 14.30 11.37 -12.35
C SER A 151 13.48 12.55 -11.80
N TYR A 152 12.16 12.36 -11.65
CA TYR A 152 11.26 13.33 -11.04
C TYR A 152 11.68 13.73 -9.61
N GLN A 153 12.08 12.77 -8.78
CA GLN A 153 12.55 13.07 -7.42
C GLN A 153 13.87 13.84 -7.38
N ALA A 154 14.79 13.56 -8.32
CA ALA A 154 16.08 14.24 -8.40
C ALA A 154 15.94 15.73 -8.77
N GLU A 155 14.90 16.07 -9.55
CA GLU A 155 14.60 17.44 -9.98
C GLU A 155 13.84 18.26 -8.91
N GLN A 156 13.26 17.61 -7.90
CA GLN A 156 12.53 18.28 -6.82
C GLN A 156 13.50 18.88 -5.77
N PRO A 157 13.31 20.15 -5.35
CA PRO A 157 14.12 20.73 -4.29
C PRO A 157 13.87 19.98 -2.97
N ARG A 158 14.93 19.39 -2.39
CA ARG A 158 14.85 18.80 -1.05
C ARG A 158 14.44 19.89 -0.06
N ALA A 159 13.25 19.76 0.53
CA ALA A 159 12.81 20.64 1.60
C ALA A 159 13.88 20.65 2.71
N ILE A 160 14.49 21.80 2.94
CA ILE A 160 15.47 21.99 4.02
C ILE A 160 14.75 21.64 5.32
N ARG A 161 15.11 20.52 5.95
CA ARG A 161 14.73 20.25 7.34
C ARG A 161 15.31 21.37 8.19
N ARG A 162 14.51 22.38 8.52
CA ARG A 162 14.84 23.31 9.62
C ARG A 162 14.96 22.44 10.86
N VAL A 163 16.20 22.21 11.28
CA VAL A 163 16.51 21.70 12.61
C VAL A 163 15.97 22.75 13.57
N MET A 164 14.85 22.45 14.24
CA MET A 164 14.46 23.23 15.42
C MET A 164 15.44 22.85 16.51
N GLU A 165 16.38 23.74 16.82
CA GLU A 165 17.16 23.64 18.05
C GLU A 165 16.22 23.80 19.25
N PRO A 166 16.31 22.94 20.27
CA PRO A 166 15.52 23.08 21.48
C PRO A 166 15.99 24.31 22.26
N TYR A 167 15.03 25.14 22.69
CA TYR A 167 15.21 26.17 23.72
C TYR A 167 15.26 25.56 25.12
#